data_AF-A0A8H5AYV8-F1
#
_entry.id   AF-A0A8H5AYV8-F1
#
_cell.length_a   1.000
_cell.length_b   1.000
_cell.length_c   1.000
_cell.angle_alpha   90.00
_cell.angle_beta   90.00
_cell.angle_gamma   90.00
#
_symmetry.space_group_name_H-M   'P 1'
#
loop_
_entity.id
_entity.type
_entity.pdbx_description
1 polymer ?
#
loop_
_entity_poly.entity_id
_entity_poly.type
_entity_poly.pdbx_seq_one_letter_code
_entity_poly.pdbx_strand_id
1 'polypeptide(L)'
;MLTLAKSLIQPTMRQLMWGVASRRWTTSTLLHNLAPTSPSIINQLLSSDISSKREIEQDITPALDRKLLQLSSKTSLHELIRQYVAESGTVLDVFLPYESQPAISRRPNLVDAADSTRNVITVAHCAQFGNAHKITLSSGFALNVDFTSKENTKETLIVTCAHTLEEIRNSPLLLSMPSTQDSKLKQRSGSFIVTGSGNSLRVFPVSRVVSALPRSDLMLLSCEVPEGALNTLPVSPYAARRGTDIEAHFVTHGKPIDDGWSPWIADTWGKWHQGKVVGYRDFGGSEAEPGTYDALSHLLFTPLPTAGSSGGPIIDKESGAVVGVMRGTLMDNRVEGLRGWGAPSETIFETNHYVVLDVQITWVGV
;
A
#
# COMPACT_ATOMS: atom_id res chain seq x y z
N MET A 1 6.10 -11.53 71.77
CA MET A 1 5.79 -12.64 72.70
C MET A 1 4.33 -12.52 73.11
N LEU A 2 3.54 -13.58 72.84
CA LEU A 2 2.27 -13.96 73.48
C LEU A 2 1.09 -12.94 73.46
N THR A 3 -0.16 -13.24 73.10
CA THR A 3 -0.83 -14.39 72.47
C THR A 3 -2.31 -14.01 72.24
N LEU A 4 -2.90 -14.56 71.16
CA LEU A 4 -4.31 -15.04 71.02
C LEU A 4 -5.46 -14.00 71.04
N ALA A 5 -6.13 -13.75 69.89
CA ALA A 5 -7.21 -14.54 69.25
C ALA A 5 -8.60 -14.09 69.75
N LYS A 6 -9.68 -13.93 68.99
CA LYS A 6 -10.34 -14.63 67.85
C LYS A 6 -11.54 -13.68 67.49
N SER A 7 -12.10 -13.54 66.29
CA SER A 7 -12.72 -14.57 65.47
C SER A 7 -13.44 -13.97 64.24
N LEU A 8 -13.57 -14.80 63.18
CA LEU A 8 -14.78 -14.99 62.32
C LEU A 8 -15.06 -13.85 61.30
N ILE A 9 -15.26 -14.03 59.98
CA ILE A 9 -15.71 -15.16 59.14
C ILE A 9 -15.29 -14.91 57.67
N GLN A 10 -14.77 -15.94 56.99
CA GLN A 10 -15.08 -16.22 55.58
C GLN A 10 -15.35 -17.74 55.51
N PRO A 11 -16.29 -18.21 54.64
CA PRO A 11 -15.84 -18.66 53.31
C PRO A 11 -16.87 -18.57 52.15
N THR A 12 -16.33 -18.44 50.93
CA THR A 12 -16.72 -19.06 49.62
C THR A 12 -18.19 -19.14 49.16
N MET A 13 -18.52 -18.61 47.97
CA MET A 13 -18.64 -19.38 46.70
C MET A 13 -19.19 -18.54 45.51
N ARG A 14 -18.49 -18.64 44.36
CA ARG A 14 -18.92 -18.75 42.95
C ARG A 14 -20.12 -17.96 42.37
N GLN A 15 -19.79 -17.28 41.25
CA GLN A 15 -20.53 -17.16 39.97
C GLN A 15 -22.00 -16.70 39.98
N LEU A 16 -22.26 -15.49 39.47
CA LEU A 16 -23.35 -15.17 38.53
C LEU A 16 -23.04 -13.76 37.96
N MET A 17 -22.53 -13.69 36.73
CA MET A 17 -23.31 -13.47 35.51
C MET A 17 -23.78 -12.01 35.38
N TRP A 18 -22.97 -11.23 34.66
CA TRP A 18 -23.37 -9.97 34.04
C TRP A 18 -24.26 -10.28 32.82
N GLY A 19 -25.56 -10.07 32.96
CA GLY A 19 -26.51 -9.75 31.89
C GLY A 19 -27.33 -8.58 32.41
N VAL A 20 -27.58 -7.48 31.72
CA VAL A 20 -28.27 -7.29 30.43
C VAL A 20 -27.91 -5.86 30.00
N ALA A 21 -27.40 -5.60 28.79
CA ALA A 21 -28.25 -5.21 27.67
C ALA A 21 -27.50 -5.38 26.33
N SER A 22 -27.82 -6.48 25.64
CA SER A 22 -27.56 -6.65 24.23
C SER A 22 -28.57 -5.81 23.45
N ARG A 23 -28.15 -4.63 22.96
CA ARG A 23 -28.84 -3.98 21.83
C ARG A 23 -28.20 -4.49 20.56
N ARG A 24 -28.96 -5.32 19.84
CA ARG A 24 -28.67 -5.74 18.47
C ARG A 24 -28.62 -4.50 17.58
N TRP A 25 -27.42 -4.18 17.10
CA TRP A 25 -27.25 -3.36 15.92
C TRP A 25 -27.30 -4.31 14.73
N THR A 26 -28.44 -4.34 14.05
CA THR A 26 -28.54 -4.91 12.70
C THR A 26 -27.78 -3.96 11.78
N THR A 27 -26.54 -4.30 11.45
CA THR A 27 -25.76 -3.57 10.45
C THR A 27 -26.33 -3.84 9.08
N SER A 28 -26.96 -2.80 8.55
CA SER A 28 -27.36 -2.65 7.15
C SER A 28 -26.15 -2.86 6.25
N THR A 29 -26.28 -3.81 5.33
CA THR A 29 -25.43 -4.03 4.17
C THR A 29 -25.37 -2.75 3.34
N LEU A 30 -24.29 -1.99 3.46
CA LEU A 30 -23.97 -0.89 2.55
C LEU A 30 -22.72 -1.26 1.77
N LEU A 31 -22.93 -1.31 0.46
CA LEU A 31 -22.01 -1.60 -0.62
C LEU A 31 -20.63 -0.94 -0.41
N HIS A 32 -19.60 -1.76 -0.21
CA HIS A 32 -18.22 -1.38 -0.48
C HIS A 32 -18.06 -1.20 -2.00
N ASN A 33 -18.04 0.04 -2.46
CA ASN A 33 -17.53 0.38 -3.79
C ASN A 33 -16.01 0.22 -3.76
N LEU A 34 -15.53 -1.01 -4.05
CA LEU A 34 -14.13 -1.30 -4.27
C LEU A 34 -13.67 -0.63 -5.58
N ALA A 35 -12.50 0.00 -5.56
CA ALA A 35 -11.87 0.60 -6.73
C ALA A 35 -11.54 -0.49 -7.78
N PRO A 36 -11.59 -0.17 -9.09
CA PRO A 36 -11.44 -1.15 -10.15
C PRO A 36 -10.03 -1.76 -10.19
N THR A 37 -10.05 -3.06 -10.42
CA THR A 37 -9.01 -4.06 -10.34
C THR A 37 -8.04 -4.05 -11.53
N SER A 38 -6.94 -4.78 -11.39
CA SER A 38 -6.01 -5.13 -12.48
C SER A 38 -6.75 -5.66 -13.73
N PRO A 39 -6.34 -5.30 -14.96
CA PRO A 39 -6.87 -5.88 -16.22
C PRO A 39 -6.84 -7.41 -16.30
N SER A 40 -5.99 -8.08 -15.51
CA SER A 40 -6.02 -9.55 -15.37
C SER A 40 -7.32 -10.10 -14.76
N ILE A 41 -8.18 -9.24 -14.17
CA ILE A 41 -9.50 -9.59 -13.64
C ILE A 41 -10.61 -9.39 -14.68
N ILE A 42 -10.47 -8.44 -15.61
CA ILE A 42 -11.49 -8.17 -16.65
C ILE A 42 -11.68 -9.40 -17.55
N ASN A 43 -10.61 -10.14 -17.84
CA ASN A 43 -10.69 -11.37 -18.65
C ASN A 43 -11.18 -12.61 -17.88
N GLN A 44 -11.17 -12.61 -16.54
CA GLN A 44 -11.60 -13.78 -15.75
C GLN A 44 -13.11 -13.76 -15.42
N LEU A 45 -13.76 -12.58 -15.41
CA LEU A 45 -15.19 -12.46 -15.11
C LEU A 45 -16.10 -12.69 -16.34
N LEU A 46 -15.55 -12.71 -17.56
CA LEU A 46 -16.31 -12.98 -18.79
C LEU A 46 -16.40 -14.46 -19.18
N SER A 47 -15.80 -15.36 -18.39
CA SER A 47 -15.73 -16.80 -18.72
C SER A 47 -16.89 -17.67 -18.20
N SER A 48 -17.92 -17.10 -17.57
CA SER A 48 -19.15 -17.81 -17.25
C SER A 48 -20.32 -17.26 -18.05
N ASP A 49 -20.83 -18.06 -18.98
CA ASP A 49 -21.97 -17.84 -19.87
C ASP A 49 -21.73 -16.96 -21.10
N ILE A 50 -21.18 -17.57 -22.16
CA ILE A 50 -21.80 -17.63 -23.50
C ILE A 50 -21.25 -18.87 -24.21
N SER A 51 -22.13 -19.85 -24.39
CA SER A 51 -21.96 -20.94 -25.34
C SER A 51 -21.96 -20.39 -26.77
N SER A 52 -21.07 -20.91 -27.62
CA SER A 52 -21.01 -20.78 -29.08
C SER A 52 -20.22 -19.62 -29.71
N LYS A 53 -18.88 -19.72 -29.68
CA LYS A 53 -17.96 -19.70 -30.85
C LYS A 53 -16.53 -19.56 -30.34
N ARG A 54 -15.85 -20.70 -30.16
CA ARG A 54 -14.41 -20.75 -29.88
C ARG A 54 -13.63 -20.53 -31.18
N GLU A 55 -13.31 -19.28 -31.48
CA GLU A 55 -11.98 -19.02 -32.02
C GLU A 55 -11.00 -19.16 -30.85
N ILE A 56 -9.87 -19.82 -31.12
CA ILE A 56 -8.82 -20.13 -30.15
C ILE A 56 -8.11 -18.81 -29.84
N GLU A 57 -8.70 -17.99 -28.98
CA GLU A 57 -7.96 -16.93 -28.30
C GLU A 57 -7.04 -17.66 -27.31
N GLN A 58 -5.78 -17.81 -27.70
CA GLN A 58 -4.76 -18.33 -26.80
C GLN A 58 -4.78 -17.44 -25.57
N ASP A 59 -5.05 -18.05 -24.42
CA ASP A 59 -4.96 -17.42 -23.10
C ASP A 59 -3.48 -17.12 -22.82
N ILE A 60 -2.98 -16.02 -23.43
CA ILE A 60 -1.60 -15.59 -23.30
C ILE A 60 -1.49 -14.92 -21.94
N THR A 61 -1.13 -15.70 -20.93
CA THR A 61 -0.79 -15.18 -19.61
C THR A 61 0.26 -14.07 -19.76
N PRO A 62 0.04 -12.88 -19.18
CA PRO A 62 0.97 -11.75 -19.22
C PRO A 62 2.42 -12.16 -18.92
N ALA A 63 3.38 -11.47 -19.54
CA ALA A 63 4.80 -11.84 -19.41
C ALA A 63 5.27 -11.69 -17.95
N LEU A 64 4.80 -10.65 -17.26
CA LEU A 64 5.05 -10.42 -15.85
C LEU A 64 4.52 -11.58 -14.99
N ASP A 65 3.27 -11.96 -15.20
CA ASP A 65 2.58 -13.01 -14.46
C ASP A 65 3.32 -14.34 -14.59
N ARG A 66 3.71 -14.73 -15.82
CA ARG A 66 4.50 -15.95 -16.05
C ARG A 66 5.82 -15.94 -15.28
N LYS A 67 6.49 -14.80 -15.20
CA LYS A 67 7.74 -14.67 -14.44
C LYS A 67 7.47 -14.80 -12.94
N LEU A 68 6.46 -14.12 -12.41
CA LEU A 68 6.12 -14.11 -10.99
C LEU A 68 5.71 -15.50 -10.47
N LEU A 69 4.91 -16.26 -11.24
CA LEU A 69 4.46 -17.61 -10.85
C LEU A 69 5.59 -18.65 -10.79
N GLN A 70 6.71 -18.37 -11.47
CA GLN A 70 7.89 -19.23 -11.43
C GLN A 70 8.76 -19.02 -10.18
N LEU A 71 8.60 -17.88 -9.49
CA LEU A 71 9.42 -17.50 -8.34
C LEU A 71 8.97 -18.18 -7.05
N SER A 72 9.92 -18.28 -6.12
CA SER A 72 9.68 -18.68 -4.74
C SER A 72 9.97 -17.49 -3.81
N SER A 73 9.10 -17.27 -2.84
CA SER A 73 9.33 -16.31 -1.75
C SER A 73 9.82 -17.07 -0.51
N LYS A 74 10.71 -16.44 0.28
CA LYS A 74 11.06 -16.94 1.63
C LYS A 74 9.84 -16.84 2.56
N THR A 75 9.08 -15.75 2.44
CA THR A 75 7.88 -15.48 3.25
C THR A 75 6.62 -15.75 2.44
N SER A 76 5.79 -16.67 2.93
CA SER A 76 4.52 -16.99 2.28
C SER A 76 3.53 -15.83 2.37
N LEU A 77 2.57 -15.78 1.44
CA LEU A 77 1.54 -14.75 1.47
C LEU A 77 0.64 -14.85 2.72
N HIS A 78 0.41 -16.06 3.24
CA HIS A 78 -0.29 -16.26 4.51
C HIS A 78 0.42 -15.60 5.69
N GLU A 79 1.75 -15.72 5.75
CA GLU A 79 2.55 -15.09 6.80
C GLU A 79 2.54 -13.56 6.65
N LEU A 80 2.66 -13.03 5.43
CA LEU A 80 2.54 -11.59 5.18
C LEU A 80 1.15 -11.05 5.57
N ILE A 81 0.08 -11.79 5.31
CA ILE A 81 -1.28 -11.42 5.73
C ILE A 81 -1.40 -11.42 7.27
N ARG A 82 -0.79 -12.40 7.94
CA ARG A 82 -0.75 -12.45 9.41
C ARG A 82 -0.05 -11.21 9.98
N GLN A 83 1.10 -10.85 9.39
CA GLN A 83 1.86 -9.65 9.76
C GLN A 83 1.07 -8.38 9.47
N TYR A 84 0.41 -8.27 8.32
CA TYR A 84 -0.44 -7.13 8.00
C TYR A 84 -1.51 -6.85 9.07
N VAL A 85 -2.16 -7.91 9.58
CA VAL A 85 -3.14 -7.77 10.66
C VAL A 85 -2.47 -7.44 12.00
N ALA A 86 -1.35 -8.07 12.30
CA ALA A 86 -0.62 -7.88 13.57
C ALA A 86 0.03 -6.49 13.68
N GLU A 87 0.52 -5.95 12.57
CA GLU A 87 1.24 -4.68 12.50
C GLU A 87 0.34 -3.49 12.13
N SER A 88 -0.98 -3.69 12.19
CA SER A 88 -1.96 -2.63 11.95
C SER A 88 -1.87 -1.57 13.05
N GLY A 89 -1.50 -0.35 12.69
CA GLY A 89 -1.27 0.76 13.62
C GLY A 89 0.09 0.72 14.32
N THR A 90 0.99 -0.19 13.93
CA THR A 90 2.36 -0.21 14.45
C THR A 90 3.12 1.03 13.96
N VAL A 91 3.67 1.78 14.91
CA VAL A 91 4.60 2.89 14.63
C VAL A 91 6.03 2.35 14.72
N LEU A 92 6.79 2.51 13.64
CA LEU A 92 8.18 2.08 13.58
C LEU A 92 9.09 3.03 14.37
N ASP A 93 10.04 2.45 15.11
CA ASP A 93 11.12 3.19 15.77
C ASP A 93 12.26 3.49 14.76
N VAL A 94 11.91 4.19 13.69
CA VAL A 94 12.85 4.69 12.69
C VAL A 94 12.51 6.11 12.29
N PHE A 95 13.53 6.85 11.89
CA PHE A 95 13.39 8.25 11.51
C PHE A 95 13.26 8.39 9.99
N LEU A 96 12.14 8.94 9.53
CA LEU A 96 11.97 9.37 8.15
C LEU A 96 12.48 10.81 8.00
N PRO A 97 13.48 11.09 7.13
CA PRO A 97 13.97 12.43 6.90
C PRO A 97 12.89 13.39 6.42
N TYR A 98 12.91 14.61 6.94
CA TYR A 98 11.95 15.66 6.59
C TYR A 98 12.44 16.36 5.33
N GLU A 99 12.02 15.87 4.16
CA GLU A 99 12.51 16.33 2.86
C GLU A 99 11.42 17.14 2.11
N SER A 100 10.94 18.25 2.70
CA SER A 100 9.97 19.16 2.03
C SER A 100 10.59 19.98 0.89
N GLN A 101 11.88 20.27 0.98
CA GLN A 101 12.66 20.99 -0.04
C GLN A 101 13.96 20.21 -0.31
N PRO A 102 13.86 19.04 -0.94
CA PRO A 102 15.02 18.18 -1.17
C PRO A 102 16.02 18.87 -2.10
N ALA A 103 17.31 18.56 -1.88
CA ALA A 103 18.37 18.98 -2.79
C ALA A 103 18.09 18.49 -4.22
N ILE A 104 18.57 19.21 -5.23
CA ILE A 104 18.32 18.88 -6.65
C ILE A 104 18.70 17.43 -6.97
N SER A 105 19.79 16.92 -6.39
CA SER A 105 20.26 15.53 -6.56
C SER A 105 19.34 14.47 -5.92
N ARG A 106 18.45 14.86 -5.00
CA ARG A 106 17.46 13.98 -4.36
C ARG A 106 16.13 13.99 -5.09
N ARG A 107 15.87 14.98 -5.94
CA ARG A 107 14.64 15.06 -6.73
C ARG A 107 14.63 13.95 -7.79
N PRO A 108 13.54 13.21 -7.95
CA PRO A 108 13.45 12.18 -8.97
C PRO A 108 13.48 12.79 -10.38
N ASN A 109 14.15 12.13 -11.32
CA ASN A 109 14.08 12.51 -12.72
C ASN A 109 12.80 11.92 -13.35
N LEU A 110 11.81 12.78 -13.60
CA LEU A 110 10.50 12.38 -14.13
C LEU A 110 10.48 12.25 -15.66
N VAL A 111 11.53 12.70 -16.35
CA VAL A 111 11.61 12.71 -17.82
C VAL A 111 12.30 11.45 -18.34
N ASP A 112 13.26 10.91 -17.59
CA ASP A 112 13.96 9.70 -17.96
C ASP A 112 13.16 8.44 -17.55
N ALA A 113 12.66 7.71 -18.56
CA ALA A 113 11.93 6.46 -18.35
C ALA A 113 12.75 5.40 -17.59
N ALA A 114 14.07 5.34 -17.81
CA ALA A 114 14.93 4.39 -17.12
C ALA A 114 15.01 4.71 -15.62
N ASP A 115 15.13 5.99 -15.26
CA ASP A 115 15.13 6.42 -13.86
C ASP A 115 13.75 6.26 -13.21
N SER A 116 12.66 6.51 -13.96
CA SER A 116 11.29 6.29 -13.50
C SER A 116 11.06 4.86 -12.97
N THR A 117 11.64 3.83 -13.61
CA THR A 117 11.55 2.43 -13.15
C THR A 117 12.30 2.11 -11.85
N ARG A 118 13.18 3.02 -11.41
CA ARG A 118 13.89 2.95 -10.12
C ARG A 118 13.21 3.79 -9.05
N ASN A 119 12.50 4.84 -9.45
CA ASN A 119 11.73 5.74 -8.58
C ASN A 119 10.38 5.13 -8.18
N VAL A 120 9.69 4.51 -9.14
CA VAL A 120 8.40 3.85 -8.96
C VAL A 120 8.55 2.39 -9.34
N ILE A 121 8.02 1.51 -8.51
CA ILE A 121 8.12 0.05 -8.63
C ILE A 121 6.74 -0.58 -8.73
N THR A 122 6.68 -1.82 -9.22
CA THR A 122 5.50 -2.68 -9.10
C THR A 122 5.60 -3.54 -7.84
N VAL A 123 4.55 -3.55 -7.03
CA VAL A 123 4.35 -4.50 -5.93
C VAL A 123 3.35 -5.54 -6.40
N ALA A 124 3.75 -6.82 -6.35
CA ALA A 124 2.92 -7.93 -6.79
C ALA A 124 2.65 -8.89 -5.63
N HIS A 125 1.39 -9.17 -5.35
CA HIS A 125 0.99 -10.27 -4.46
C HIS A 125 0.48 -11.43 -5.29
N CYS A 126 1.03 -12.63 -5.07
CA CYS A 126 0.82 -13.78 -5.92
C CYS A 126 0.37 -15.00 -5.09
N ALA A 127 -0.62 -15.73 -5.61
CA ALA A 127 -1.05 -17.02 -5.10
C ALA A 127 -1.31 -17.99 -6.26
N GLN A 128 -0.80 -19.22 -6.14
CA GLN A 128 -0.98 -20.29 -7.12
C GLN A 128 -1.27 -21.61 -6.41
N PHE A 129 -2.29 -22.31 -6.90
CA PHE A 129 -2.66 -23.65 -6.47
C PHE A 129 -2.99 -24.51 -7.69
N GLY A 130 -2.12 -25.46 -8.02
CA GLY A 130 -2.22 -26.22 -9.28
C GLY A 130 -2.12 -25.29 -10.50
N ASN A 131 -3.15 -25.30 -11.34
CA ASN A 131 -3.23 -24.45 -12.54
C ASN A 131 -3.89 -23.09 -12.27
N ALA A 132 -4.58 -22.93 -11.15
CA ALA A 132 -5.26 -21.69 -10.81
C ALA A 132 -4.29 -20.73 -10.12
N HIS A 133 -4.36 -19.45 -10.48
CA HIS A 133 -3.54 -18.41 -9.88
C HIS A 133 -4.30 -17.09 -9.77
N LYS A 134 -3.87 -16.26 -8.81
CA LYS A 134 -4.29 -14.86 -8.67
C LYS A 134 -3.06 -14.00 -8.44
N ILE A 135 -3.01 -12.88 -9.15
CA ILE A 135 -2.00 -11.84 -8.99
C ILE A 135 -2.72 -10.51 -8.85
N THR A 136 -2.36 -9.77 -7.81
CA THR A 136 -2.82 -8.38 -7.60
C THR A 136 -1.61 -7.48 -7.65
N LEU A 137 -1.71 -6.39 -8.41
CA LEU A 137 -0.61 -5.47 -8.68
C LEU A 137 -0.95 -4.08 -8.14
N SER A 138 0.03 -3.45 -7.53
CA SER A 138 0.03 -2.01 -7.21
C SER A 138 1.37 -1.40 -7.59
N SER A 139 1.43 -0.08 -7.57
CA SER A 139 2.66 0.69 -7.57
C SER A 139 3.19 0.88 -6.15
N GLY A 140 4.45 1.28 -6.02
CA GLY A 140 5.07 1.65 -4.75
C GLY A 140 6.35 2.45 -4.96
N PHE A 141 6.98 2.88 -3.87
CA PHE A 141 8.26 3.56 -3.90
C PHE A 141 9.05 3.34 -2.60
N ALA A 142 10.37 3.51 -2.67
CA ALA A 142 11.27 3.29 -1.54
C ALA A 142 11.44 4.54 -0.67
N LEU A 143 11.51 4.34 0.65
CA LEU A 143 11.78 5.39 1.62
C LEU A 143 13.27 5.53 1.92
N ASN A 144 13.70 6.75 2.19
CA ASN A 144 15.06 7.06 2.61
C ASN A 144 15.24 6.86 4.12
N VAL A 145 15.17 5.60 4.57
CA VAL A 145 15.25 5.25 5.99
C VAL A 145 16.31 4.18 6.19
N ASP A 146 17.15 4.36 7.20
CA ASP A 146 18.07 3.32 7.66
C ASP A 146 17.30 2.29 8.48
N PHE A 147 16.80 1.26 7.80
CA PHE A 147 16.06 0.17 8.43
C PHE A 147 16.90 -1.11 8.44
N THR A 148 17.07 -1.66 9.64
CA THR A 148 17.80 -2.91 9.86
C THR A 148 16.86 -3.98 10.38
N SER A 149 16.96 -5.19 9.83
CA SER A 149 16.16 -6.33 10.26
C SER A 149 16.56 -6.82 11.65
N LYS A 150 15.72 -7.69 12.23
CA LYS A 150 16.06 -8.40 13.48
C LYS A 150 17.32 -9.27 13.32
N GLU A 151 17.69 -9.61 12.08
CA GLU A 151 18.86 -10.40 11.72
C GLU A 151 20.09 -9.51 11.37
N ASN A 152 20.03 -8.21 11.69
CA ASN A 152 21.07 -7.23 11.36
C ASN A 152 21.35 -7.10 9.85
N THR A 153 20.38 -7.43 8.99
CA THR A 153 20.47 -7.20 7.55
C THR A 153 19.85 -5.85 7.20
N LYS A 154 20.55 -5.04 6.41
CA LYS A 154 20.00 -3.76 5.89
C LYS A 154 18.89 -4.09 4.90
N GLU A 155 17.70 -3.57 5.15
CA GLU A 155 16.53 -3.75 4.29
C GLU A 155 15.99 -2.39 3.83
N THR A 156 15.36 -2.37 2.66
CA THR A 156 14.68 -1.19 2.13
C THR A 156 13.22 -1.21 2.55
N LEU A 157 12.70 -0.07 3.03
CA LEU A 157 11.28 0.12 3.28
C LEU A 157 10.57 0.63 2.04
N ILE A 158 9.48 -0.04 1.68
CA ILE A 158 8.64 0.28 0.53
C ILE A 158 7.25 0.72 1.01
N VAL A 159 6.78 1.86 0.54
CA VAL A 159 5.39 2.30 0.69
C VAL A 159 4.57 1.80 -0.49
N THR A 160 3.38 1.29 -0.21
CA THR A 160 2.36 0.98 -1.22
C THR A 160 0.96 1.03 -0.59
N CYS A 161 -0.08 0.82 -1.39
CA CYS A 161 -1.45 0.72 -0.91
C CYS A 161 -1.71 -0.65 -0.26
N ALA A 162 -2.62 -0.71 0.71
CA ALA A 162 -2.95 -1.94 1.43
C ALA A 162 -3.99 -2.82 0.72
N HIS A 163 -4.92 -2.22 -0.03
CA HIS A 163 -6.09 -2.89 -0.57
C HIS A 163 -5.76 -4.01 -1.56
N THR A 164 -4.61 -3.96 -2.24
CA THR A 164 -4.19 -5.06 -3.13
C THR A 164 -3.84 -6.32 -2.35
N LEU A 165 -3.23 -6.18 -1.16
CA LEU A 165 -3.02 -7.30 -0.25
C LEU A 165 -4.35 -7.80 0.35
N GLU A 166 -5.27 -6.90 0.68
CA GLU A 166 -6.62 -7.28 1.14
C GLU A 166 -7.41 -8.03 0.05
N GLU A 167 -7.28 -7.60 -1.20
CA GLU A 167 -7.96 -8.21 -2.33
C GLU A 167 -7.50 -9.64 -2.59
N ILE A 168 -6.18 -9.91 -2.48
CA ILE A 168 -5.67 -11.27 -2.62
C ILE A 168 -5.97 -12.11 -1.37
N ARG A 169 -5.92 -11.51 -0.16
CA ARG A 169 -6.32 -12.16 1.11
C ARG A 169 -7.73 -12.73 1.04
N ASN A 170 -8.65 -12.01 0.40
CA ASN A 170 -10.04 -12.44 0.25
C ASN A 170 -10.28 -13.31 -1.00
N SER A 171 -9.22 -13.74 -1.68
CA SER A 171 -9.33 -14.62 -2.85
C SER A 171 -9.82 -16.01 -2.45
N PRO A 172 -10.80 -16.59 -3.18
CA PRO A 172 -11.17 -17.99 -3.02
C PRO A 172 -9.98 -18.94 -3.14
N LEU A 173 -8.96 -18.58 -3.94
CA LEU A 173 -7.74 -19.38 -4.08
C LEU A 173 -6.90 -19.45 -2.82
N LEU A 174 -6.89 -18.42 -1.96
CA LEU A 174 -6.22 -18.50 -0.66
C LEU A 174 -7.10 -19.17 0.38
N LEU A 175 -8.39 -18.84 0.39
CA LEU A 175 -9.36 -19.37 1.36
C LEU A 175 -9.61 -20.88 1.21
N SER A 176 -9.48 -21.40 -0.01
CA SER A 176 -9.72 -22.82 -0.32
C SER A 176 -8.45 -23.68 -0.21
N MET A 177 -7.32 -23.10 0.22
CA MET A 177 -6.07 -23.85 0.34
C MET A 177 -6.17 -24.85 1.49
N PRO A 178 -6.01 -26.16 1.23
CA PRO A 178 -5.97 -27.15 2.30
C PRO A 178 -4.81 -26.83 3.24
N SER A 179 -5.06 -26.83 4.55
CA SER A 179 -4.01 -26.68 5.58
C SER A 179 -3.12 -27.92 5.70
N THR A 180 -3.43 -29.00 4.97
CA THR A 180 -2.75 -30.29 5.02
C THR A 180 -1.73 -30.46 3.89
N GLN A 181 -0.51 -30.86 4.27
CA GLN A 181 0.63 -31.09 3.36
C GLN A 181 0.46 -32.25 2.35
N ASP A 182 -0.71 -32.87 2.27
CA ASP A 182 -0.93 -34.13 1.52
C ASP A 182 -1.30 -33.95 0.03
N SER A 183 -1.39 -32.71 -0.47
CA SER A 183 -1.72 -32.50 -1.88
C SER A 183 -0.46 -32.52 -2.77
N LYS A 184 -0.43 -33.40 -3.77
CA LYS A 184 0.60 -33.45 -4.84
C LYS A 184 0.68 -32.15 -5.68
N LEU A 185 -0.17 -31.17 -5.40
CA LEU A 185 -0.26 -29.92 -6.14
C LEU A 185 0.75 -28.92 -5.58
N LYS A 186 1.53 -28.31 -6.47
CA LYS A 186 2.48 -27.26 -6.09
C LYS A 186 1.71 -26.02 -5.65
N GLN A 187 1.79 -25.71 -4.37
CA GLN A 187 1.32 -24.45 -3.79
C GLN A 187 2.46 -23.43 -3.80
N ARG A 188 2.22 -22.25 -4.37
CA ARG A 188 3.18 -21.15 -4.36
C ARG A 188 2.48 -19.85 -3.98
N SER A 189 3.07 -19.08 -3.09
CA SER A 189 2.55 -17.77 -2.73
C SER A 189 3.66 -16.86 -2.23
N GLY A 190 3.49 -15.56 -2.41
CA GLY A 190 4.43 -14.57 -1.93
C GLY A 190 4.10 -13.18 -2.43
N SER A 191 4.86 -12.21 -1.95
CA SER A 191 4.82 -10.84 -2.44
C SER A 191 6.18 -10.45 -2.97
N PHE A 192 6.21 -9.65 -4.03
CA PHE A 192 7.42 -9.32 -4.76
C PHE A 192 7.47 -7.84 -5.12
N ILE A 193 8.66 -7.26 -5.00
CA ILE A 193 9.01 -5.95 -5.56
C ILE A 193 9.62 -6.19 -6.94
N VAL A 194 9.04 -5.58 -7.96
CA VAL A 194 9.50 -5.69 -9.35
C VAL A 194 9.99 -4.33 -9.83
N THR A 195 11.19 -4.32 -10.41
CA THR A 195 11.81 -3.15 -11.04
C THR A 195 12.46 -3.57 -12.36
N GLY A 196 12.85 -2.59 -13.16
CA GLY A 196 13.50 -2.77 -14.45
C GLY A 196 12.75 -2.08 -15.57
N SER A 197 13.36 -2.05 -16.74
CA SER A 197 12.76 -1.47 -17.95
C SER A 197 12.52 -2.57 -18.98
N GLY A 198 11.31 -2.59 -19.54
CA GLY A 198 10.89 -3.55 -20.57
C GLY A 198 11.13 -5.00 -20.11
N ASN A 199 11.97 -5.74 -20.84
CA ASN A 199 12.22 -7.16 -20.57
C ASN A 199 13.27 -7.44 -19.48
N SER A 200 14.03 -6.42 -19.04
CA SER A 200 15.08 -6.58 -18.03
C SER A 200 14.52 -6.43 -16.62
N LEU A 201 13.80 -7.46 -16.16
CA LEU A 201 13.10 -7.44 -14.86
C LEU A 201 13.98 -7.98 -13.74
N ARG A 202 14.12 -7.20 -12.67
CA ARG A 202 14.64 -7.65 -11.37
C ARG A 202 13.48 -7.81 -10.41
N VAL A 203 13.48 -8.92 -9.67
CA VAL A 203 12.42 -9.24 -8.72
C VAL A 203 13.03 -9.54 -7.36
N PHE A 204 12.51 -8.89 -6.33
CA PHE A 204 12.96 -9.04 -4.96
C PHE A 204 11.80 -9.53 -4.10
N PRO A 205 11.93 -10.66 -3.38
CA PRO A 205 10.87 -11.15 -2.50
C PRO A 205 10.71 -10.20 -1.30
N VAL A 206 9.46 -9.90 -0.95
CA VAL A 206 9.13 -9.13 0.25
C VAL A 206 9.43 -10.00 1.48
N SER A 207 10.21 -9.45 2.41
CA SER A 207 10.59 -10.14 3.64
C SER A 207 9.43 -10.15 4.64
N ARG A 208 8.84 -8.98 4.91
CA ARG A 208 7.77 -8.84 5.90
C ARG A 208 6.91 -7.58 5.69
N VAL A 209 5.74 -7.56 6.30
CA VAL A 209 4.99 -6.31 6.55
C VAL A 209 5.47 -5.75 7.88
N VAL A 210 5.92 -4.49 7.89
CA VAL A 210 6.49 -3.86 9.10
C VAL A 210 5.53 -2.88 9.78
N SER A 211 4.60 -2.30 9.02
CA SER A 211 3.55 -1.42 9.53
C SER A 211 2.42 -1.39 8.50
N ALA A 212 1.18 -1.24 8.97
CA ALA A 212 0.02 -1.06 8.11
C ALA A 212 -0.95 -0.04 8.71
N LEU A 213 -1.55 0.77 7.85
CA LEU A 213 -2.66 1.68 8.17
C LEU A 213 -3.85 1.37 7.25
N PRO A 214 -4.62 0.30 7.52
CA PRO A 214 -5.71 -0.13 6.65
C PRO A 214 -6.75 0.97 6.36
N ARG A 215 -7.05 1.81 7.36
CA ARG A 215 -8.01 2.94 7.20
C ARG A 215 -7.55 3.98 6.18
N SER A 216 -6.24 4.22 6.13
CA SER A 216 -5.62 5.11 5.17
C SER A 216 -5.15 4.37 3.91
N ASP A 217 -5.32 3.04 3.88
CA ASP A 217 -4.94 2.14 2.80
C ASP A 217 -3.47 2.27 2.43
N LEU A 218 -2.61 2.31 3.45
CA LEU A 218 -1.17 2.30 3.31
C LEU A 218 -0.58 1.10 4.05
N MET A 219 0.53 0.58 3.54
CA MET A 219 1.37 -0.37 4.25
C MET A 219 2.84 -0.17 3.91
N LEU A 220 3.69 -0.53 4.86
CA LEU A 220 5.13 -0.58 4.73
C LEU A 220 5.60 -2.03 4.62
N LEU A 221 6.32 -2.32 3.55
CA LEU A 221 6.95 -3.61 3.30
C LEU A 221 8.46 -3.48 3.49
N SER A 222 9.10 -4.48 4.08
CA SER A 222 10.55 -4.59 4.06
C SER A 222 11.03 -5.60 3.03
N CYS A 223 12.14 -5.28 2.38
CA CYS A 223 12.70 -6.11 1.32
C CYS A 223 14.24 -5.98 1.28
N GLU A 224 14.94 -7.10 1.09
CA GLU A 224 16.37 -7.13 0.80
C GLU A 224 16.61 -6.69 -0.65
N VAL A 225 17.01 -5.43 -0.83
CA VAL A 225 17.26 -4.84 -2.15
C VAL A 225 18.73 -4.41 -2.24
N PRO A 226 19.47 -4.80 -3.30
CA PRO A 226 20.84 -4.35 -3.49
C PRO A 226 20.94 -2.83 -3.63
N GLU A 227 22.02 -2.25 -3.12
CA GLU A 227 22.28 -0.82 -3.25
C GLU A 227 22.29 -0.36 -4.71
N GLY A 228 21.65 0.77 -4.98
CA GLY A 228 21.47 1.31 -6.33
C GLY A 228 20.46 0.56 -7.20
N ALA A 229 19.78 -0.47 -6.70
CA ALA A 229 18.71 -1.12 -7.45
C ALA A 229 17.44 -0.26 -7.51
N LEU A 230 17.16 0.51 -6.45
CA LEU A 230 16.02 1.44 -6.33
C LEU A 230 16.53 2.81 -5.87
N ASN A 231 15.81 3.85 -6.30
CA ASN A 231 15.99 5.20 -5.78
C ASN A 231 14.98 5.42 -4.65
N THR A 232 15.43 6.01 -3.54
CA THR A 232 14.52 6.45 -2.49
C THR A 232 13.93 7.82 -2.85
N LEU A 233 12.65 8.03 -2.56
CA LEU A 233 11.99 9.32 -2.83
C LEU A 233 11.96 10.20 -1.58
N PRO A 234 12.23 11.52 -1.73
CA PRO A 234 12.08 12.47 -0.64
C PRO A 234 10.59 12.65 -0.29
N VAL A 235 10.26 12.64 0.99
CA VAL A 235 8.87 12.76 1.46
C VAL A 235 8.68 14.08 2.21
N SER A 236 7.67 14.85 1.81
CA SER A 236 7.29 16.08 2.52
C SER A 236 6.51 15.73 3.79
N PRO A 237 6.90 16.26 4.96
CA PRO A 237 6.10 16.16 6.19
C PRO A 237 4.90 17.12 6.23
N TYR A 238 4.68 17.89 5.15
CA TYR A 238 3.59 18.86 5.07
C TYR A 238 2.66 18.53 3.93
N ALA A 239 1.36 18.58 4.19
CA ALA A 239 0.35 18.54 3.16
C ALA A 239 0.52 19.68 2.14
N ALA A 240 0.42 19.34 0.86
CA ALA A 240 0.39 20.31 -0.23
C ALA A 240 -0.86 21.20 -0.15
N ARG A 241 -0.78 22.42 -0.68
CA ARG A 241 -1.93 23.32 -0.68
C ARG A 241 -2.87 22.99 -1.85
N ARG A 242 -4.13 23.37 -1.72
CA ARG A 242 -5.05 23.37 -2.86
C ARG A 242 -4.45 24.20 -4.01
N GLY A 243 -4.49 23.63 -5.22
CA GLY A 243 -3.96 24.24 -6.44
C GLY A 243 -2.49 23.95 -6.72
N THR A 244 -1.75 23.34 -5.79
CA THR A 244 -0.35 22.91 -5.99
C THR A 244 -0.25 22.02 -7.22
N ASP A 245 0.71 22.33 -8.10
CA ASP A 245 1.03 21.52 -9.27
C ASP A 245 1.73 20.23 -8.84
N ILE A 246 1.25 19.11 -9.37
CA ILE A 246 1.75 17.78 -9.04
C ILE A 246 2.07 16.97 -10.29
N GLU A 247 2.88 15.94 -10.10
CA GLU A 247 3.17 14.88 -11.04
C GLU A 247 2.80 13.54 -10.40
N ALA A 248 2.07 12.71 -11.14
CA ALA A 248 1.62 11.39 -10.69
C ALA A 248 1.97 10.32 -11.73
N HIS A 249 2.56 9.20 -11.30
CA HIS A 249 2.99 8.15 -12.23
C HIS A 249 1.86 7.16 -12.53
N PHE A 250 1.33 7.20 -13.75
CA PHE A 250 0.26 6.32 -14.19
C PHE A 250 0.81 5.10 -14.91
N VAL A 251 0.09 3.99 -14.76
CA VAL A 251 0.47 2.67 -15.26
C VAL A 251 -0.69 2.08 -16.07
N THR A 252 -0.39 1.47 -17.21
CA THR A 252 -1.38 0.78 -18.04
C THR A 252 -0.83 -0.54 -18.57
N HIS A 253 -1.73 -1.49 -18.85
CA HIS A 253 -1.37 -2.72 -19.57
C HIS A 253 -1.52 -2.48 -21.07
N GLY A 254 -0.47 -2.81 -21.82
CA GLY A 254 -0.41 -2.49 -23.25
C GLY A 254 -0.21 -1.00 -23.51
N LYS A 255 0.23 -0.67 -24.74
CA LYS A 255 0.55 0.71 -25.11
C LYS A 255 -0.74 1.51 -25.30
N PRO A 256 -0.94 2.62 -24.56
CA PRO A 256 -2.06 3.53 -24.82
C PRO A 256 -1.92 4.23 -26.17
N ILE A 257 -3.05 4.72 -26.69
CA ILE A 257 -3.09 5.51 -27.94
C ILE A 257 -2.41 6.87 -27.73
N ASP A 258 -2.58 7.44 -26.55
CA ASP A 258 -2.05 8.76 -26.21
C ASP A 258 -0.52 8.78 -26.20
N ASP A 259 0.07 9.95 -26.50
CA ASP A 259 1.51 10.15 -26.52
C ASP A 259 2.13 10.23 -25.12
N GLY A 260 3.45 10.04 -25.04
CA GLY A 260 4.25 10.22 -23.82
C GLY A 260 4.30 9.00 -22.89
N TRP A 261 3.66 7.89 -23.25
CA TRP A 261 3.81 6.62 -22.55
C TRP A 261 5.09 5.92 -22.99
N SER A 262 5.81 5.35 -22.01
CA SER A 262 7.04 4.60 -22.25
C SER A 262 6.93 3.18 -21.70
N PRO A 263 7.61 2.18 -22.29
CA PRO A 263 7.68 0.85 -21.70
C PRO A 263 8.24 0.95 -20.28
N TRP A 264 7.50 0.45 -19.30
CA TRP A 264 7.88 0.54 -17.89
C TRP A 264 8.36 -0.82 -17.40
N ILE A 265 7.49 -1.62 -16.80
CA ILE A 265 7.86 -2.93 -16.26
C ILE A 265 7.14 -4.02 -17.06
N ALA A 266 7.93 -4.88 -17.73
CA ALA A 266 7.41 -6.01 -18.51
C ALA A 266 6.53 -5.54 -19.68
N ASP A 267 5.27 -5.95 -19.68
CA ASP A 267 4.23 -5.60 -20.64
C ASP A 267 3.39 -4.37 -20.22
N THR A 268 3.83 -3.66 -19.19
CA THR A 268 3.20 -2.41 -18.73
C THR A 268 3.87 -1.16 -19.30
N TRP A 269 3.09 -0.09 -19.35
CA TRP A 269 3.50 1.23 -19.82
C TRP A 269 3.31 2.25 -18.70
N GLY A 270 4.28 3.13 -18.55
CA GLY A 270 4.34 4.14 -17.50
C GLY A 270 4.44 5.55 -18.07
N LYS A 271 3.81 6.51 -17.39
CA LYS A 271 3.87 7.93 -17.72
C LYS A 271 3.67 8.80 -16.49
N TRP A 272 4.49 9.84 -16.33
CA TRP A 272 4.21 10.91 -15.39
C TRP A 272 3.17 11.87 -15.96
N HIS A 273 2.09 12.07 -15.21
CA HIS A 273 0.98 12.94 -15.56
C HIS A 273 0.96 14.18 -14.68
N GLN A 274 0.91 15.32 -15.34
CA GLN A 274 0.70 16.62 -14.71
C GLN A 274 -0.73 16.77 -14.23
N GLY A 275 -0.88 17.37 -13.06
CA GLY A 275 -2.16 17.89 -12.61
C GLY A 275 -2.03 18.70 -11.34
N LYS A 276 -3.09 18.71 -10.54
CA LYS A 276 -3.21 19.61 -9.38
C LYS A 276 -3.85 18.93 -8.19
N VAL A 277 -3.42 19.38 -7.00
CA VAL A 277 -4.15 19.14 -5.74
C VAL A 277 -5.47 19.91 -5.80
N VAL A 278 -6.58 19.21 -5.63
CA VAL A 278 -7.93 19.79 -5.63
C VAL A 278 -8.33 20.22 -4.23
N GLY A 279 -7.95 19.45 -3.21
CA GLY A 279 -8.29 19.71 -1.82
C GLY A 279 -8.16 18.45 -0.97
N TYR A 280 -8.70 18.51 0.25
CA TYR A 280 -8.66 17.40 1.19
C TYR A 280 -10.04 17.12 1.77
N ARG A 281 -10.22 15.87 2.23
CA ARG A 281 -11.36 15.48 3.05
C ARG A 281 -10.91 14.78 4.33
N ASP A 282 -11.74 14.88 5.36
CA ASP A 282 -11.62 14.06 6.56
C ASP A 282 -12.21 12.64 6.34
N PHE A 283 -12.12 11.77 7.35
CA PHE A 283 -12.72 10.44 7.30
C PHE A 283 -14.26 10.44 7.19
N GLY A 284 -14.90 11.57 7.53
CA GLY A 284 -16.35 11.78 7.38
C GLY A 284 -16.75 12.23 5.97
N GLY A 285 -15.78 12.55 5.10
CA GLY A 285 -16.03 13.13 3.78
C GLY A 285 -16.28 14.63 3.80
N SER A 286 -16.06 15.30 4.92
CA SER A 286 -16.13 16.77 5.03
C SER A 286 -14.91 17.42 4.38
N GLU A 287 -15.05 18.64 3.88
CA GLU A 287 -13.88 19.44 3.45
C GLU A 287 -12.92 19.64 4.60
N ALA A 288 -11.64 19.49 4.31
CA ALA A 288 -10.56 19.72 5.25
C ALA A 288 -9.51 20.62 4.60
N GLU A 289 -8.91 21.52 5.39
CA GLU A 289 -7.92 22.47 4.88
C GLU A 289 -6.55 22.29 5.56
N PRO A 290 -5.46 22.12 4.80
CA PRO A 290 -4.11 22.10 5.36
C PRO A 290 -3.78 23.35 6.17
N GLY A 291 -3.11 23.16 7.31
CA GLY A 291 -2.75 24.26 8.22
C GLY A 291 -3.86 24.68 9.19
N THR A 292 -4.99 23.96 9.19
CA THR A 292 -6.05 24.08 10.20
C THR A 292 -6.00 22.91 11.19
N TYR A 293 -6.99 22.80 12.08
CA TYR A 293 -7.13 21.67 13.00
C TYR A 293 -7.84 20.46 12.37
N ASP A 294 -8.12 20.50 11.07
CA ASP A 294 -8.82 19.42 10.38
C ASP A 294 -7.93 18.19 10.18
N ALA A 295 -8.52 17.00 10.29
CA ALA A 295 -7.83 15.75 10.01
C ALA A 295 -7.77 15.48 8.50
N LEU A 296 -6.58 15.59 7.90
CA LEU A 296 -6.36 15.34 6.48
C LEU A 296 -6.31 13.83 6.21
N SER A 297 -7.45 13.23 5.84
CA SER A 297 -7.55 11.78 5.64
C SER A 297 -7.46 11.37 4.17
N HIS A 298 -7.94 12.24 3.28
CA HIS A 298 -8.03 12.00 1.86
C HIS A 298 -7.51 13.20 1.08
N LEU A 299 -6.49 12.98 0.25
CA LEU A 299 -5.99 13.93 -0.74
C LEU A 299 -6.77 13.76 -2.04
N LEU A 300 -7.40 14.83 -2.54
CA LEU A 300 -8.07 14.85 -3.84
C LEU A 300 -7.17 15.51 -4.89
N PHE A 301 -7.07 14.91 -6.07
CA PHE A 301 -6.22 15.43 -7.13
C PHE A 301 -6.77 15.15 -8.54
N THR A 302 -6.14 15.78 -9.51
CA THR A 302 -6.31 15.51 -10.95
C THR A 302 -4.94 15.23 -11.55
N PRO A 303 -4.82 14.43 -12.62
CA PRO A 303 -5.87 13.74 -13.36
C PRO A 303 -6.32 12.42 -12.70
N LEU A 304 -7.29 11.72 -13.32
CA LEU A 304 -7.78 10.42 -12.81
C LEU A 304 -6.72 9.33 -13.01
N PRO A 305 -6.25 8.65 -11.94
CA PRO A 305 -5.28 7.58 -12.09
C PRO A 305 -5.88 6.35 -12.76
N THR A 306 -5.04 5.63 -13.50
CA THR A 306 -5.37 4.35 -14.13
C THR A 306 -5.23 3.19 -13.15
N ALA A 307 -5.91 2.08 -13.43
CA ALA A 307 -5.76 0.85 -12.66
C ALA A 307 -4.29 0.39 -12.63
N GLY A 308 -3.80 0.00 -11.44
CA GLY A 308 -2.39 -0.37 -11.20
C GLY A 308 -1.49 0.79 -10.73
N SER A 309 -1.99 2.03 -10.75
CA SER A 309 -1.25 3.20 -10.26
C SER A 309 -1.38 3.42 -8.75
N SER A 310 -2.29 2.69 -8.09
CA SER A 310 -2.47 2.73 -6.64
C SER A 310 -1.19 2.35 -5.90
N GLY A 311 -0.91 2.99 -4.78
CA GLY A 311 0.34 2.89 -4.04
C GLY A 311 1.50 3.72 -4.62
N GLY A 312 1.36 4.27 -5.83
CA GLY A 312 2.37 5.13 -6.44
C GLY A 312 2.45 6.53 -5.80
N PRO A 313 3.58 7.24 -5.94
CA PRO A 313 3.78 8.56 -5.34
C PRO A 313 3.02 9.66 -6.10
N ILE A 314 2.58 10.67 -5.36
CA ILE A 314 2.15 11.99 -5.87
C ILE A 314 3.23 12.99 -5.49
N ILE A 315 3.86 13.62 -6.48
CA ILE A 315 5.03 14.48 -6.30
C ILE A 315 4.63 15.94 -6.51
N ASP A 316 5.02 16.83 -5.60
CA ASP A 316 4.95 18.27 -5.86
C ASP A 316 5.98 18.65 -6.93
N LYS A 317 5.47 19.26 -8.01
CA LYS A 317 6.26 19.60 -9.19
C LYS A 317 7.37 20.61 -8.89
N GLU A 318 7.17 21.50 -7.90
CA GLU A 318 8.14 22.54 -7.56
C GLU A 318 9.29 22.00 -6.69
N SER A 319 8.96 21.32 -5.60
CA SER A 319 9.96 20.79 -4.66
C SER A 319 10.58 19.47 -5.12
N GLY A 320 9.85 18.64 -5.87
CA GLY A 320 10.21 17.26 -6.17
C GLY A 320 10.00 16.28 -5.02
N ALA A 321 9.33 16.70 -3.95
CA ALA A 321 8.99 15.86 -2.80
C ALA A 321 7.65 15.13 -2.99
N VAL A 322 7.53 13.95 -2.39
CA VAL A 322 6.27 13.21 -2.31
C VAL A 322 5.35 13.91 -1.32
N VAL A 323 4.15 14.28 -1.79
CA VAL A 323 3.09 14.96 -1.02
C VAL A 323 1.86 14.08 -0.81
N GLY A 324 1.84 12.89 -1.41
CA GLY A 324 0.80 11.90 -1.20
C GLY A 324 1.08 10.57 -1.87
N VAL A 325 0.19 9.61 -1.63
CA VAL A 325 0.22 8.27 -2.21
C VAL A 325 -1.12 8.01 -2.88
N MET A 326 -1.10 7.66 -4.16
CA MET A 326 -2.32 7.40 -4.93
C MET A 326 -3.06 6.17 -4.39
N ARG A 327 -4.39 6.23 -4.35
CA ARG A 327 -5.25 5.09 -4.00
C ARG A 327 -6.12 4.65 -5.16
N GLY A 328 -6.61 5.60 -5.97
CA GLY A 328 -7.40 5.31 -7.17
C GLY A 328 -8.28 6.49 -7.57
N THR A 329 -9.54 6.21 -7.92
CA THR A 329 -10.57 7.22 -8.22
C THR A 329 -11.71 7.18 -7.21
N LEU A 330 -12.26 8.35 -6.86
CA LEU A 330 -13.42 8.51 -5.98
C LEU A 330 -14.45 9.44 -6.65
N MET A 331 -15.74 9.16 -6.45
CA MET A 331 -16.80 10.13 -6.76
C MET A 331 -16.82 11.20 -5.67
N ASP A 332 -16.39 12.42 -6.00
CA ASP A 332 -16.33 13.51 -5.02
C ASP A 332 -17.74 14.02 -4.71
N ASN A 333 -18.45 14.50 -5.74
CA ASN A 333 -19.85 14.92 -5.65
C ASN A 333 -20.56 14.72 -6.99
N ARG A 334 -21.90 14.60 -7.00
CA ARG A 334 -22.70 14.43 -8.23
C ARG A 334 -22.47 15.53 -9.27
N VAL A 335 -22.03 16.71 -8.84
CA VAL A 335 -21.77 17.88 -9.70
C VAL A 335 -20.33 17.89 -10.22
N GLU A 336 -19.35 17.61 -9.36
CA GLU A 336 -17.92 17.66 -9.72
C GLU A 336 -17.42 16.40 -10.41
N GLY A 337 -18.12 15.27 -10.24
CA GLY A 337 -17.79 14.00 -10.85
C GLY A 337 -16.68 13.23 -10.14
N LEU A 338 -15.91 12.48 -10.94
CA LEU A 338 -14.80 11.67 -10.45
C LEU A 338 -13.55 12.52 -10.22
N ARG A 339 -12.80 12.18 -9.18
CA ARG A 339 -11.48 12.73 -8.87
C ARG A 339 -10.48 11.61 -8.60
N GLY A 340 -9.19 11.90 -8.77
CA GLY A 340 -8.15 11.08 -8.18
C GLY A 340 -8.19 11.24 -6.66
N TRP A 341 -7.93 10.16 -5.94
CA TRP A 341 -7.84 10.20 -4.48
C TRP A 341 -6.60 9.45 -3.99
N GLY A 342 -6.08 9.90 -2.85
CA GLY A 342 -4.88 9.37 -2.24
C GLY A 342 -4.84 9.60 -0.73
N ALA A 343 -3.81 9.07 -0.09
CA ALA A 343 -3.44 9.44 1.28
C ALA A 343 -2.43 10.59 1.24
N PRO A 344 -2.52 11.59 2.15
CA PRO A 344 -1.48 12.60 2.29
C PRO A 344 -0.14 11.98 2.72
N SER A 345 0.98 12.61 2.37
CA SER A 345 2.31 12.14 2.76
C SER A 345 2.51 12.12 4.28
N GLU A 346 1.82 12.99 5.01
CA GLU A 346 1.80 13.02 6.48
C GLU A 346 1.41 11.66 7.08
N THR A 347 0.52 10.91 6.42
CA THR A 347 0.13 9.56 6.87
C THR A 347 1.31 8.57 6.84
N ILE A 348 2.34 8.79 6.02
CA ILE A 348 3.56 7.97 6.06
C ILE A 348 4.33 8.25 7.36
N PHE A 349 4.31 9.48 7.86
CA PHE A 349 4.94 9.81 9.15
C PHE A 349 4.20 9.20 10.34
N GLU A 350 2.89 8.94 10.24
CA GLU A 350 2.16 8.20 11.29
C GLU A 350 2.65 6.76 11.47
N THR A 351 3.28 6.18 10.44
CA THR A 351 3.92 4.85 10.54
C THR A 351 5.33 4.89 11.13
N ASN A 352 5.88 6.07 11.42
CA ASN A 352 7.22 6.29 11.94
C ASN A 352 7.18 7.12 13.23
N HIS A 353 8.18 6.98 14.10
CA HIS A 353 8.19 7.70 15.36
C HIS A 353 8.33 9.22 15.14
N TYR A 354 7.45 10.02 15.76
CA TYR A 354 7.61 11.46 15.84
C TYR A 354 8.65 11.81 16.91
N VAL A 355 9.64 12.63 16.57
CA VAL A 355 10.36 13.38 17.60
C VAL A 355 9.39 14.46 18.11
N VAL A 356 8.85 14.25 19.31
CA VAL A 356 8.55 15.38 20.20
C VAL A 356 9.88 16.09 20.36
N LEU A 357 10.00 17.33 19.87
CA LEU A 357 11.16 18.15 20.17
C LEU A 357 11.24 18.24 21.70
N ASP A 358 12.16 17.47 22.30
CA ASP A 358 12.63 17.69 23.66
C ASP A 358 13.39 19.02 23.64
N VAL A 359 12.64 20.11 23.67
CA VAL A 359 13.18 21.41 24.06
C VAL A 359 13.50 21.25 25.55
N GLN A 360 14.73 20.85 25.84
CA GLN A 360 15.30 21.07 27.16
C GLN A 360 15.34 22.57 27.39
N ILE A 361 14.28 23.11 27.99
CA ILE A 361 14.28 24.44 28.59
C ILE A 361 15.15 24.34 29.84
N THR A 362 16.46 24.57 29.67
CA THR A 362 17.36 24.80 30.79
C THR A 362 16.95 26.12 31.44
N TRP A 363 16.25 26.04 32.57
CA TRP A 363 16.07 27.18 33.46
C TRP A 363 17.44 27.55 34.03
N VAL A 364 18.06 28.58 33.47
CA VAL A 364 19.16 29.28 34.14
C VAL A 364 18.51 30.20 35.16
N GLY A 365 18.49 29.75 36.42
CA GLY A 365 18.10 30.59 37.54
C GLY A 365 19.06 31.77 37.69
N VAL A 366 18.50 32.98 37.81
CA VAL A 366 19.19 34.21 38.20
C VAL A 366 19.08 34.37 39.71
#